data_AF-A0A1Y6BET2-F1
#
_entry.id   AF-A0A1Y6BET2-F1
#
_cell.length_a   1.000
_cell.length_b   1.000
_cell.length_c   1.000
_cell.angle_alpha   90.00
_cell.angle_beta   90.00
_cell.angle_gamma   90.00
#
_symmetry.space_group_name_H-M   'P 1'
#
loop_
_entity.id
_entity.type
_entity.pdbx_description
1 polymer ?
#
loop_
_entity_poly.entity_id
_entity_poly.type
_entity_poly.pdbx_seq_one_letter_code
_entity_poly.pdbx_strand_id
1 'polypeptide(L)'
;MNFGEKSNIYVSGEVVIPESFSDKINSNISTLFVVVYDEESPMPMPYGAMKLRLDQAPEAGGSLPFFVTKERLMVMRENQPPPYKLRVKARLDLDGNAGRDQPGDLTGEASGVALGTQDITITIDKYIEN
;
A
#
# COMPACT_ATOMS: atom_id res chain seq x y z
N MET A 1 -9.52 -14.52 30.61
CA MET A 1 -8.63 -13.71 29.75
C MET A 1 -8.73 -14.29 28.36
N ASN A 2 -9.47 -13.64 27.45
CA ASN A 2 -9.52 -14.07 26.04
C ASN A 2 -8.20 -13.62 25.41
N PHE A 3 -7.33 -14.57 25.09
CA PHE A 3 -6.19 -14.31 24.22
C PHE A 3 -6.77 -13.97 22.85
N GLY A 4 -6.68 -12.69 22.49
CA GLY A 4 -7.31 -12.11 21.31
C GLY A 4 -7.01 -12.93 20.06
N GLU A 5 -8.05 -13.19 19.27
CA GLU A 5 -7.91 -13.73 17.92
C GLU A 5 -6.81 -12.93 17.22
N LYS A 6 -5.78 -13.64 16.72
CA LYS A 6 -4.78 -13.01 15.85
C LYS A 6 -5.55 -12.40 14.68
N SER A 7 -5.58 -11.08 14.61
CA SER A 7 -6.17 -10.37 13.47
C SER A 7 -5.66 -10.99 12.17
N ASN A 8 -6.58 -11.41 11.30
CA ASN A 8 -6.20 -12.02 10.02
C ASN A 8 -5.39 -10.99 9.21
N ILE A 9 -4.11 -11.29 9.01
CA ILE A 9 -3.17 -10.51 8.20
C ILE A 9 -3.52 -10.76 6.74
N TYR A 10 -3.66 -9.68 5.97
CA TYR A 10 -3.76 -9.77 4.51
C TYR A 10 -2.39 -9.82 3.88
N VAL A 11 -1.52 -8.87 4.27
CA VAL A 11 -0.14 -8.77 3.80
C VAL A 11 0.65 -7.84 4.70
N SER A 12 1.94 -8.12 4.90
CA SER A 12 2.86 -7.19 5.54
C SER A 12 4.22 -7.17 4.86
N GLY A 13 4.97 -6.11 5.11
CA GLY A 13 6.26 -5.92 4.47
C GLY A 13 6.75 -4.50 4.59
N GLU A 14 7.57 -4.10 3.62
CA GLU A 14 8.14 -2.76 3.53
C GLU A 14 8.00 -2.18 2.12
N VAL A 15 7.85 -0.86 2.08
CA VAL A 15 7.93 -0.07 0.86
C VAL A 15 9.33 0.54 0.80
N VAL A 16 10.14 0.12 -0.16
CA VAL A 16 11.50 0.63 -0.38
C VAL A 16 11.43 1.80 -1.35
N ILE A 17 12.10 2.89 -1.00
CA ILE A 17 12.17 4.08 -1.86
C ILE A 17 13.60 4.21 -2.38
N PRO A 18 13.85 3.95 -3.67
CA PRO A 18 15.19 4.06 -4.22
C PRO A 18 15.77 5.48 -4.11
N GLU A 19 17.09 5.59 -3.98
CA GLU A 19 17.80 6.89 -3.98
C GLU A 19 17.51 7.72 -5.24
N SER A 20 17.20 7.07 -6.37
CA SER A 20 16.85 7.75 -7.63
C SER A 20 15.61 8.65 -7.54
N PHE A 21 14.83 8.56 -6.47
CA PHE A 21 13.66 9.41 -6.22
C PHE A 21 13.94 10.58 -5.27
N SER A 22 15.20 10.84 -4.90
CA SER A 22 15.60 11.95 -4.01
C SER A 22 14.97 13.29 -4.39
N ASP A 23 14.97 13.60 -5.69
CA ASP A 23 14.50 14.89 -6.21
C ASP A 23 12.97 14.97 -6.33
N LYS A 24 12.27 13.85 -6.10
CA LYS A 24 10.81 13.75 -6.15
C LYS A 24 10.19 13.72 -4.76
N ILE A 25 10.93 13.21 -3.78
CA ILE A 25 10.54 13.27 -2.37
C ILE A 25 10.55 14.72 -1.89
N ASN A 26 9.46 15.14 -1.28
CA ASN A 26 9.32 16.46 -0.69
C ASN A 26 8.44 16.41 0.56
N SER A 27 8.43 17.51 1.31
CA SER A 27 7.71 17.63 2.59
C SER A 27 6.20 17.48 2.51
N ASN A 28 5.60 17.50 1.31
CA ASN A 28 4.16 17.35 1.14
C ASN A 28 3.72 15.89 1.11
N ILE A 29 4.66 14.93 0.92
CA ILE A 29 4.35 13.51 1.07
C ILE A 29 4.05 13.24 2.53
N SER A 30 2.77 12.97 2.82
CA SER A 30 2.26 12.85 4.19
C SER A 30 1.48 11.56 4.43
N THR A 31 1.22 10.79 3.38
CA THR A 31 0.39 9.58 3.46
C THR A 31 0.98 8.46 2.62
N LEU A 32 1.03 7.26 3.21
CA LEU A 32 1.21 6.00 2.50
C LEU A 32 -0.15 5.31 2.37
N PHE A 33 -0.57 5.05 1.15
CA PHE A 33 -1.65 4.12 0.84
C PHE A 33 -1.07 2.76 0.46
N VAL A 34 -1.57 1.71 1.11
CA VAL A 34 -1.35 0.32 0.69
C VAL A 34 -2.66 -0.20 0.15
N VAL A 35 -2.73 -0.37 -1.17
CA VAL A 35 -3.93 -0.75 -1.89
C VAL A 35 -3.83 -2.23 -2.26
N VAL A 36 -4.82 -3.01 -1.86
CA VAL A 36 -4.90 -4.44 -2.14
C VAL A 36 -5.89 -4.64 -3.28
N TYR A 37 -5.45 -5.32 -4.33
CA TYR A 37 -6.26 -5.75 -5.45
C TYR A 37 -6.40 -7.26 -5.44
N ASP A 38 -7.56 -7.74 -5.88
CA ASP A 38 -7.70 -9.11 -6.37
C ASP A 38 -7.00 -9.21 -7.73
N GLU A 39 -5.91 -9.97 -7.80
CA GLU A 39 -5.11 -10.08 -9.02
C GLU A 39 -5.85 -10.81 -10.14
N GLU A 40 -6.78 -11.70 -9.80
CA GLU A 40 -7.54 -12.48 -10.77
C GLU A 40 -8.81 -11.75 -11.24
N SER A 41 -9.14 -10.60 -10.64
CA SER A 41 -10.34 -9.86 -10.99
C SER A 41 -10.27 -9.28 -12.40
N PRO A 42 -11.26 -9.58 -13.27
CA PRO A 42 -11.32 -9.03 -14.64
C PRO A 42 -11.64 -7.53 -14.66
N MET A 43 -12.11 -6.97 -13.54
CA MET A 43 -12.30 -5.53 -13.34
C MET A 43 -11.35 -5.05 -12.24
N PRO A 44 -10.32 -4.24 -12.54
CA PRO A 44 -9.26 -3.88 -11.58
C PRO A 44 -9.72 -2.77 -10.62
N MET A 45 -10.79 -3.05 -9.86
CA MET A 45 -11.14 -2.26 -8.68
C MET A 45 -10.33 -2.77 -7.49
N PRO A 46 -9.86 -1.88 -6.59
CA PRO A 46 -9.26 -2.32 -5.35
C PRO A 46 -10.23 -3.19 -4.55
N TYR A 47 -9.70 -4.26 -3.93
CA TYR A 47 -10.42 -4.98 -2.88
C TYR A 47 -10.56 -4.09 -1.64
N GLY A 48 -9.48 -3.40 -1.27
CA GLY A 48 -9.48 -2.44 -0.19
C GLY A 48 -8.19 -1.64 -0.13
N ALA A 49 -8.13 -0.67 0.77
CA ALA A 49 -6.94 0.12 1.02
C ALA A 49 -6.71 0.38 2.50
N MET A 50 -5.45 0.37 2.91
CA MET A 50 -4.99 0.87 4.20
C MET A 50 -4.39 2.27 3.98
N LYS A 51 -4.75 3.21 4.84
CA LYS A 51 -4.17 4.55 4.89
C LYS A 51 -3.26 4.66 6.12
N LEU A 52 -2.01 5.01 5.92
CA LEU A 52 -1.05 5.31 6.98
C LEU A 52 -0.61 6.77 6.84
N ARG A 53 -0.84 7.56 7.88
CA ARG A 53 -0.29 8.92 7.96
C ARG A 53 1.18 8.84 8.35
N LEU A 54 2.02 9.62 7.66
CA LEU A 54 3.43 9.76 7.95
C LEU A 54 3.63 11.04 8.78
N ASP A 55 4.40 10.97 9.86
CA ASP A 55 4.73 12.13 10.69
C ASP A 55 5.74 13.06 10.00
N GLN A 56 6.56 12.49 9.12
CA GLN A 56 7.54 13.18 8.28
C GLN A 56 7.56 12.56 6.89
N ALA A 57 7.97 13.36 5.90
CA ALA A 57 8.22 12.84 4.56
C ALA A 57 9.26 11.72 4.63
N PRO A 58 9.10 10.65 3.84
CA PRO A 58 10.05 9.55 3.87
C PRO A 58 11.37 9.97 3.23
N GLU A 59 12.45 9.25 3.56
CA GLU A 59 13.77 9.51 3.00
C GLU A 59 14.01 8.64 1.75
N ALA A 60 14.65 9.21 0.74
CA ALA A 60 15.16 8.44 -0.39
C ALA A 60 16.27 7.50 0.09
N GLY A 61 16.29 6.26 -0.42
CA GLY A 61 17.13 5.18 0.12
C GLY A 61 16.56 4.49 1.36
N GLY A 62 15.47 5.01 1.93
CA GLY A 62 14.81 4.44 3.10
C GLY A 62 13.75 3.38 2.78
N SER A 63 13.17 2.81 3.85
CA SER A 63 11.99 1.94 3.75
C SER A 63 10.91 2.31 4.76
N LEU A 64 9.65 2.04 4.40
CA LEU A 64 8.47 2.26 5.24
C LEU A 64 7.78 0.93 5.52
N PRO A 65 7.67 0.50 6.80
CA PRO A 65 6.98 -0.73 7.12
C PRO A 65 5.46 -0.56 6.96
N PHE A 66 4.79 -1.63 6.53
CA PHE A 66 3.34 -1.69 6.50
C PHE A 66 2.81 -3.03 7.01
N PHE A 67 1.60 -2.98 7.55
CA PHE A 67 0.94 -4.14 8.14
C PHE A 67 -0.57 -4.06 7.90
N VAL A 68 -1.03 -4.75 6.86
CA VAL A 68 -2.44 -4.76 6.43
C VAL A 68 -3.17 -5.89 7.14
N THR A 69 -4.09 -5.52 8.02
CA THR A 69 -5.01 -6.45 8.71
C THR A 69 -6.45 -6.15 8.33
N LYS A 70 -7.36 -7.07 8.68
CA LYS A 70 -8.81 -6.88 8.50
C LYS A 70 -9.34 -5.57 9.11
N GLU A 71 -8.81 -5.14 10.25
CA GLU A 71 -9.25 -3.95 10.98
C GLU A 71 -8.68 -2.65 10.39
N ARG A 72 -7.54 -2.74 9.70
CA ARG A 72 -6.85 -1.60 9.09
C ARG A 72 -7.19 -1.40 7.62
N LEU A 73 -7.73 -2.44 6.98
CA LEU A 73 -8.13 -2.42 5.58
C LEU A 73 -9.56 -1.90 5.45
N MET A 74 -9.71 -0.77 4.78
CA MET A 74 -11.02 -0.31 4.32
C MET A 74 -11.39 -1.11 3.06
N VAL A 75 -12.26 -2.11 3.22
CA VAL A 75 -12.76 -2.92 2.10
C VAL A 75 -13.75 -2.10 1.27
N MET A 76 -13.60 -2.11 -0.05
CA MET A 76 -14.44 -1.32 -0.96
C MET A 76 -15.81 -1.97 -1.24
N ARG A 77 -15.90 -3.30 -1.14
CA ARG A 77 -17.14 -4.06 -1.33
C ARG A 77 -17.41 -4.90 -0.10
N GLU A 78 -18.36 -4.45 0.71
CA GLU A 78 -18.85 -5.21 1.84
C GLU A 78 -19.35 -6.59 1.34
N ASN A 79 -18.93 -7.66 2.02
CA ASN A 79 -19.22 -9.07 1.70
C ASN A 79 -18.46 -9.70 0.52
N GLN A 80 -17.48 -9.03 -0.09
CA GLN A 80 -16.57 -9.72 -1.02
C GLN A 80 -15.59 -10.59 -0.22
N PRO A 81 -15.43 -11.89 -0.56
CA PRO A 81 -14.43 -12.72 0.09
C PRO A 81 -13.02 -12.16 -0.16
N PRO A 82 -12.09 -12.30 0.81
CA PRO A 82 -10.70 -11.94 0.61
C PRO A 82 -10.12 -12.64 -0.64
N PRO A 83 -9.40 -11.92 -1.51
CA PRO A 83 -8.71 -12.54 -2.63
C PRO A 83 -7.58 -13.46 -2.14
N TYR A 84 -7.43 -14.61 -2.79
CA TYR A 84 -6.34 -15.55 -2.47
C TYR A 84 -4.99 -15.09 -3.01
N LYS A 85 -5.03 -14.41 -4.17
CA LYS A 85 -3.87 -13.88 -4.87
C LYS A 85 -4.01 -12.37 -5.01
N LEU A 86 -3.03 -11.65 -4.48
CA LEU A 86 -3.04 -10.22 -4.30
C LEU A 86 -2.06 -9.57 -5.27
N ARG A 87 -2.50 -8.46 -5.86
CA ARG A 87 -1.60 -7.40 -6.30
C ARG A 87 -1.66 -6.29 -5.26
N VAL A 88 -0.50 -5.92 -4.72
CA VAL A 88 -0.38 -4.94 -3.65
C VAL A 88 0.34 -3.72 -4.21
N LYS A 89 -0.30 -2.57 -4.12
CA LYS A 89 0.28 -1.30 -4.57
C LYS A 89 0.58 -0.41 -3.37
N ALA A 90 1.78 0.15 -3.34
CA ALA A 90 2.12 1.25 -2.47
C ALA A 90 1.98 2.57 -3.24
N ARG A 91 1.40 3.58 -2.59
CA ARG A 91 1.32 4.94 -3.12
C ARG A 91 1.67 5.93 -2.03
N LEU A 92 2.76 6.66 -2.21
CA LEU A 92 3.10 7.83 -1.42
C LEU A 92 2.42 9.03 -2.06
N ASP A 93 1.57 9.67 -1.27
CA ASP A 93 0.55 10.61 -1.72
C ASP A 93 0.75 11.97 -1.05
N LEU A 94 0.41 13.02 -1.80
CA LEU A 94 0.64 14.42 -1.43
C LEU A 94 -0.55 15.06 -0.70
N ASP A 95 -1.78 14.65 -0.98
CA ASP A 95 -2.99 15.38 -0.57
C ASP A 95 -3.81 14.67 0.53
N GLY A 96 -3.45 13.42 0.84
CA GLY A 96 -4.10 12.56 1.80
C GLY A 96 -5.41 11.94 1.30
N ASN A 97 -5.78 12.08 0.02
CA ASN A 97 -7.05 11.62 -0.51
C ASN A 97 -6.94 10.19 -1.05
N ALA A 98 -7.82 9.31 -0.58
CA ALA A 98 -7.94 7.98 -1.15
C ALA A 98 -8.57 8.11 -2.56
N GLY A 99 -7.87 7.64 -3.60
CA GLY A 99 -8.34 7.84 -4.96
C GLY A 99 -7.42 7.26 -6.03
N ARG A 100 -7.62 7.73 -7.25
CA ARG A 100 -6.70 7.46 -8.36
C ARG A 100 -5.37 8.16 -8.09
N ASP A 101 -4.31 7.59 -8.64
CA ASP A 101 -3.00 8.22 -8.73
C ASP A 101 -3.14 9.66 -9.25
N GLN A 102 -2.48 10.59 -8.56
CA GLN A 102 -2.44 12.00 -8.90
C GLN A 102 -1.02 12.39 -9.33
N PRO A 103 -0.87 13.45 -10.16
CA PRO A 103 0.44 14.00 -10.44
C PRO A 103 1.21 14.34 -9.17
N GLY A 104 2.46 13.90 -9.11
CA GLY A 104 3.31 14.03 -7.94
C GLY A 104 3.34 12.79 -7.03
N ASP A 105 2.42 11.84 -7.20
CA ASP A 105 2.44 10.58 -6.45
C ASP A 105 3.67 9.73 -6.83
N LEU A 106 4.17 8.98 -5.85
CA LEU A 106 5.15 7.92 -6.07
C LEU A 106 4.49 6.58 -5.82
N THR A 107 4.66 5.64 -6.75
CA THR A 107 4.00 4.33 -6.69
C THR A 107 4.98 3.20 -6.93
N GLY A 108 4.63 2.04 -6.40
CA GLY A 108 5.27 0.76 -6.67
C GLY A 108 4.27 -0.36 -6.44
N GLU A 109 4.51 -1.54 -6.99
CA GLU A 109 3.62 -2.69 -6.81
C GLU A 109 4.35 -4.02 -6.73
N ALA A 110 3.72 -4.96 -6.00
CA ALA A 110 4.07 -6.37 -5.99
C ALA A 110 2.86 -7.18 -6.47
N SER A 111 3.08 -8.05 -7.44
CA SER A 111 2.07 -8.99 -7.94
C SER A 111 2.43 -10.41 -7.50
N GLY A 112 1.48 -11.33 -7.56
CA GLY A 112 1.72 -12.73 -7.18
C GLY A 112 1.67 -13.00 -5.69
N VAL A 113 1.22 -12.04 -4.88
CA VAL A 113 1.34 -12.12 -3.42
C VAL A 113 0.23 -13.00 -2.87
N ALA A 114 0.57 -14.08 -2.16
CA ALA A 114 -0.45 -14.91 -1.52
C ALA A 114 -1.07 -14.19 -0.31
N LEU A 115 -2.35 -14.40 -0.05
CA LEU A 115 -3.00 -13.90 1.16
C LEU A 115 -2.27 -14.38 2.43
N GLY A 116 -1.97 -13.45 3.33
CA GLY A 116 -1.25 -13.69 4.58
C GLY A 116 0.27 -13.68 4.45
N THR A 117 0.82 -13.40 3.25
CA THR A 117 2.27 -13.27 3.07
C THR A 117 2.82 -12.13 3.92
N GLN A 118 3.95 -12.37 4.56
CA GLN A 118 4.68 -11.39 5.35
C GLN A 118 6.03 -11.10 4.70
N ASP A 119 6.65 -10.00 5.10
CA ASP A 119 7.98 -9.60 4.68
C ASP A 119 8.12 -9.41 3.15
N ILE A 120 7.05 -8.94 2.49
CA ILE A 120 7.15 -8.56 1.07
C ILE A 120 7.88 -7.22 0.92
N THR A 121 8.60 -7.06 -0.18
CA THR A 121 9.19 -5.78 -0.56
C THR A 121 8.41 -5.19 -1.72
N ILE A 122 7.95 -3.94 -1.57
CA ILE A 122 7.40 -3.15 -2.66
C ILE A 122 8.39 -2.03 -2.96
N THR A 123 9.02 -2.04 -4.13
CA THR A 123 9.92 -0.96 -4.54
C THR A 123 9.14 0.12 -5.27
N ILE A 124 9.29 1.37 -4.84
CA ILE A 124 8.81 2.53 -5.59
C ILE A 124 9.61 2.62 -6.89
N ASP A 125 8.93 2.53 -8.02
CA ASP A 125 9.54 2.51 -9.35
C ASP A 125 8.92 3.53 -10.32
N LYS A 126 7.86 4.22 -9.89
CA LYS A 126 7.14 5.16 -10.74
C LYS A 126 6.81 6.46 -10.03
N TYR A 127 7.11 7.57 -10.70
CA TYR A 127 6.60 8.90 -10.40
C TYR A 127 5.47 9.24 -11.38
N ILE A 128 4.36 9.77 -10.87
CA ILE A 128 3.22 10.14 -11.70
C ILE A 128 3.41 11.57 -12.20
N GLU A 129 3.64 11.70 -13.50
CA GLU A 129 3.75 13.00 -14.18
C GLU A 129 2.37 13.55 -14.56
N ASN A 130 2.31 14.85 -14.88
CA ASN A 130 1.11 15.57 -15.31
C ASN A 130 0.56 15.06 -16.66
#